data_AF-A0A800DML1-F1
#
_entry.id   AF-A0A800DML1-F1
#
_cell.length_a   1.000
_cell.length_b   1.000
_cell.length_c   1.000
_cell.angle_alpha   90.00
_cell.angle_beta   90.00
_cell.angle_gamma   90.00
#
_symmetry.space_group_name_H-M   'P 1'
#
loop_
_entity.id
_entity.type
_entity.pdbx_description
1 polymer ?
#
loop_
_entity_poly.entity_id
_entity_poly.type
_entity_poly.pdbx_seq_one_letter_code
_entity_poly.pdbx_strand_id
1 'polypeptide(L)'
;NGITALLKSASKIDQTLAAAGTSLIFDLHPSSLSSDNGDGVGKLESLLTTYLSIGGGHVECNIVDEKILRAAQKEPEKYQNISVRVAGYSAYFVNLAPDMQEHIIQKTKNRM
;
A
#
# COMPACT_ATOMS: atom_id res chain seq x y z
N ASN A 1 8.54 12.62 -5.81
CA ASN A 1 9.26 11.42 -5.32
C ASN A 1 8.31 10.24 -5.33
N GLY A 2 8.59 9.19 -6.11
CA GLY A 2 7.70 8.03 -6.29
C GLY A 2 8.09 6.81 -5.46
N ILE A 3 7.40 5.68 -5.67
CA ILE A 3 7.52 4.47 -4.85
C ILE A 3 8.93 3.87 -4.86
N THR A 4 9.64 3.89 -5.99
CA THR A 4 11.05 3.42 -6.04
C THR A 4 11.95 4.20 -5.07
N ALA A 5 11.75 5.52 -4.94
CA ALA A 5 12.51 6.34 -4.01
C ALA A 5 12.13 6.07 -2.55
N LEU A 6 10.85 5.77 -2.28
CA LEU A 6 10.37 5.32 -0.97
C LEU A 6 11.06 4.02 -0.55
N LEU A 7 11.01 2.99 -1.41
CA LEU A 7 11.61 1.68 -1.13
C LEU A 7 13.13 1.77 -0.96
N LYS A 8 13.82 2.53 -1.82
CA LYS A 8 15.27 2.76 -1.70
C LYS A 8 15.65 3.53 -0.43
N SER A 9 14.75 4.37 0.09
CA SER A 9 14.99 5.08 1.36
C SER A 9 14.78 4.14 2.55
N ALA A 10 13.71 3.35 2.53
CA ALA A 10 13.40 2.37 3.56
C ALA A 10 14.45 1.25 3.64
N SER A 11 15.05 0.85 2.52
CA SER A 11 16.09 -0.20 2.50
C SER A 11 17.39 0.20 3.19
N LYS A 12 17.56 1.48 3.57
CA LYS A 12 18.72 1.95 4.34
C LYS A 12 18.60 1.68 5.83
N ILE A 13 17.42 1.28 6.32
CA ILE A 13 17.22 0.89 7.71
C ILE A 13 17.93 -0.44 7.94
N ASP A 14 18.84 -0.48 8.92
CA ASP A 14 19.50 -1.71 9.34
C ASP A 14 18.48 -2.65 10.00
N GLN A 15 18.03 -3.63 9.21
CA GLN A 15 17.03 -4.60 9.65
C GLN A 15 17.56 -5.53 10.75
N THR A 16 18.89 -5.65 10.93
CA THR A 16 19.47 -6.49 12.00
C THR A 16 19.22 -5.92 13.39
N LEU A 17 18.97 -4.62 13.49
CA LEU A 17 18.63 -3.93 14.73
C LEU A 17 17.12 -3.97 15.03
N ALA A 18 16.30 -4.43 14.09
CA ALA A 18 14.84 -4.49 14.21
C ALA A 18 14.37 -5.91 14.50
N ALA A 19 14.61 -6.39 15.73
CA ALA A 19 14.28 -7.77 16.14
C ALA A 19 12.79 -8.13 16.02
N ALA A 20 11.89 -7.14 16.11
CA ALA A 20 10.44 -7.30 15.94
C ALA A 20 9.97 -7.07 14.48
N GLY A 21 10.90 -6.83 13.55
CA GLY A 21 10.62 -6.47 12.17
C GLY A 21 10.26 -4.98 11.99
N THR A 22 10.22 -4.56 10.72
CA THR A 22 9.75 -3.25 10.29
C THR A 22 8.52 -3.41 9.39
N SER A 23 7.58 -2.46 9.43
CA SER A 23 6.40 -2.50 8.55
C SER A 23 6.45 -1.32 7.59
N LEU A 24 6.46 -1.62 6.29
CA LEU A 24 6.36 -0.65 5.22
C LEU A 24 5.11 -0.95 4.40
N ILE A 25 4.19 0.03 4.33
CA ILE A 25 2.96 -0.09 3.54
C ILE A 25 2.89 1.08 2.56
N PHE A 26 2.83 0.77 1.28
CA PHE A 26 2.57 1.74 0.21
C PHE A 26 1.28 1.42 -0.53
N ASP A 27 0.66 2.43 -1.14
CA ASP A 27 -0.59 2.27 -1.86
C ASP A 27 -0.36 2.44 -3.37
N LEU A 28 -1.10 1.67 -4.16
CA LEU A 28 -1.13 1.72 -5.61
C LEU A 28 -2.56 1.96 -6.08
N HIS A 29 -2.71 2.73 -7.13
CA HIS A 29 -3.98 2.81 -7.84
C HIS A 29 -4.17 1.54 -8.70
N PRO A 30 -5.39 0.97 -8.83
CA PRO A 30 -5.62 -0.23 -9.64
C PRO A 30 -5.16 -0.09 -11.10
N SER A 31 -5.23 1.12 -11.67
CA SER A 31 -4.72 1.38 -13.03
C SER A 31 -3.21 1.18 -13.17
N SER A 32 -2.43 1.24 -12.08
CA SER A 32 -0.99 0.95 -12.15
C SER A 32 -0.71 -0.51 -12.54
N LEU A 33 -1.70 -1.40 -12.40
CA LEU A 33 -1.61 -2.82 -12.77
C LEU A 33 -2.44 -3.17 -14.01
N SER A 34 -3.14 -2.21 -14.63
CA SER A 34 -3.94 -2.48 -15.82
C SER A 34 -3.05 -2.78 -17.02
N SER A 35 -3.47 -3.74 -17.84
CA SER A 35 -2.77 -4.13 -19.08
C SER A 35 -2.53 -2.96 -20.04
N ASP A 36 -3.40 -1.95 -20.01
CA ASP A 36 -3.29 -0.72 -20.82
C ASP A 36 -2.03 0.10 -20.51
N ASN A 37 -1.43 -0.08 -19.31
CA ASN A 37 -0.21 0.60 -18.86
C ASN A 37 1.04 -0.28 -19.01
N GLY A 38 0.94 -1.32 -19.84
CA GLY A 38 1.97 -2.33 -20.06
C GLY A 38 2.00 -3.38 -18.95
N ASP A 39 3.18 -3.94 -18.70
CA ASP A 39 3.38 -4.98 -17.69
C ASP A 39 3.46 -4.40 -16.26
N GLY A 40 2.33 -3.95 -15.73
CA GLY A 40 2.25 -3.40 -14.36
C GLY A 40 2.56 -4.44 -13.29
N VAL A 41 2.17 -5.70 -13.51
CA VAL A 41 2.43 -6.80 -12.59
C VAL A 41 3.92 -7.13 -12.53
N GLY A 42 4.59 -7.30 -13.67
CA GLY A 42 6.03 -7.55 -13.72
C GLY A 42 6.87 -6.37 -13.19
N LYS A 43 6.38 -5.13 -13.36
CA LYS A 43 7.00 -3.95 -12.71
C LYS A 43 6.87 -4.03 -11.19
N LEU A 44 5.71 -4.41 -10.65
CA LEU A 44 5.52 -4.58 -9.21
C LEU A 44 6.39 -5.72 -8.66
N GLU A 45 6.44 -6.86 -9.34
CA GLU A 45 7.32 -7.97 -9.00
C GLU A 45 8.79 -7.54 -8.94
N SER A 46 9.25 -6.85 -9.99
CA SER A 46 10.62 -6.34 -10.07
C SER A 46 10.94 -5.36 -8.94
N LEU A 47 9.99 -4.49 -8.62
CA LEU A 47 10.10 -3.50 -7.56
C LEU A 47 10.23 -4.17 -6.18
N LEU A 48 9.38 -5.15 -5.88
CA LEU A 48 9.38 -5.89 -4.61
C LEU A 48 10.64 -6.76 -4.46
N THR A 49 11.01 -7.48 -5.52
CA THR A 49 12.20 -8.33 -5.53
C THR A 49 13.47 -7.51 -5.35
N THR A 50 13.55 -6.34 -6.01
CA THR A 50 14.67 -5.41 -5.86
C THR A 50 14.74 -4.86 -4.43
N TYR A 51 13.61 -4.46 -3.84
CA TYR A 51 13.60 -3.95 -2.46
C TYR A 51 14.16 -4.97 -1.46
N LEU A 52 13.74 -6.23 -1.57
CA LEU A 52 14.24 -7.30 -0.70
C LEU A 52 15.73 -7.58 -0.95
N SER A 53 16.19 -7.55 -2.21
CA SER A 53 17.60 -7.82 -2.54
C SER A 53 18.57 -6.73 -2.09
N ILE A 54 18.11 -5.50 -1.89
CA ILE A 54 18.92 -4.37 -1.42
C ILE A 54 18.83 -4.12 0.10
N GLY A 55 18.36 -5.10 0.88
CA GLY A 55 18.31 -5.04 2.35
C GLY A 55 16.97 -4.57 2.93
N GLY A 56 15.92 -4.45 2.12
CA GLY A 56 14.56 -4.25 2.62
C GLY A 56 14.09 -5.44 3.47
N GLY A 57 13.44 -5.16 4.60
CA GLY A 57 12.96 -6.19 5.52
C GLY A 57 11.60 -6.76 5.12
N HIS A 58 10.55 -5.97 5.29
CA HIS A 58 9.17 -6.35 5.00
C HIS A 58 8.44 -5.22 4.28
N VAL A 59 7.51 -5.57 3.40
CA VAL A 59 6.70 -4.63 2.62
C VAL A 59 5.34 -5.23 2.30
N GLU A 60 4.30 -4.42 2.44
CA GLU A 60 2.94 -4.70 2.00
C GLU A 60 2.46 -3.58 1.08
N CYS A 61 1.44 -3.85 0.28
CA CYS A 61 0.78 -2.81 -0.49
C CYS A 61 -0.75 -2.92 -0.46
N ASN A 62 -1.40 -1.77 -0.57
CA ASN A 62 -2.80 -1.68 -0.95
C ASN A 62 -2.90 -1.42 -2.44
N ILE A 63 -3.86 -2.05 -3.12
CA ILE A 63 -4.24 -1.71 -4.49
C ILE A 63 -5.67 -1.17 -4.43
N VAL A 64 -5.80 0.14 -4.29
CA VAL A 64 -7.07 0.81 -3.94
C VAL A 64 -7.18 2.16 -4.63
N ASP A 65 -8.42 2.54 -4.97
CA ASP A 65 -8.74 3.87 -5.50
C ASP A 65 -9.32 4.73 -4.37
N GLU A 66 -8.75 5.92 -4.16
CA GLU A 66 -9.27 6.92 -3.24
C GLU A 66 -10.77 7.16 -3.45
N LYS A 67 -11.24 7.22 -4.70
CA LYS A 67 -12.66 7.47 -4.99
C LYS A 67 -13.56 6.38 -4.42
N ILE A 68 -13.11 5.13 -4.50
CA ILE A 68 -13.83 3.98 -3.94
C ILE A 68 -13.82 4.04 -2.41
N LEU A 69 -12.68 4.37 -1.80
CA LEU A 69 -12.61 4.53 -0.34
C LEU A 69 -13.51 5.67 0.15
N ARG A 70 -13.54 6.80 -0.56
CA ARG A 70 -14.44 7.94 -0.27
C ARG A 70 -15.91 7.58 -0.44
N ALA A 71 -16.25 6.75 -1.43
CA ALA A 71 -17.61 6.23 -1.59
C ALA A 71 -17.97 5.28 -0.43
N ALA A 72 -17.03 4.44 0.01
CA ALA A 72 -17.21 3.54 1.15
C ALA A 72 -17.43 4.28 2.49
N GLN A 73 -16.88 5.49 2.66
CA GLN A 73 -17.21 6.33 3.83
C GLN A 73 -18.66 6.85 3.81
N LYS A 74 -19.24 7.05 2.61
CA LYS A 74 -20.58 7.63 2.44
C LYS A 74 -21.67 6.57 2.46
N GLU A 75 -21.39 5.40 1.86
CA GLU A 75 -22.35 4.31 1.65
C GLU A 75 -21.75 2.97 2.13
N PRO A 76 -21.35 2.84 3.40
CA PRO A 76 -20.59 1.68 3.90
C PRO A 76 -21.28 0.32 3.66
N GLU A 77 -22.60 0.29 3.62
CA GLU A 77 -23.40 -0.90 3.32
C GLU A 77 -23.13 -1.48 1.92
N LYS A 78 -22.71 -0.65 0.96
CA LYS A 78 -22.37 -1.10 -0.41
C LYS A 78 -20.93 -1.61 -0.54
N TYR A 79 -20.09 -1.35 0.45
CA TYR A 79 -18.63 -1.54 0.38
C TYR A 79 -18.07 -2.38 1.53
N GLN A 80 -18.89 -3.28 2.10
CA GLN A 80 -18.52 -4.11 3.25
C GLN A 80 -17.35 -5.07 3.00
N ASN A 81 -17.03 -5.35 1.74
CA ASN A 81 -15.99 -6.29 1.32
C ASN A 81 -14.65 -5.63 0.98
N ILE A 82 -14.50 -4.31 1.13
CA ILE A 82 -13.22 -3.65 0.90
C ILE A 82 -12.27 -3.98 2.06
N SER A 83 -11.26 -4.81 1.78
CA SER A 83 -10.17 -5.10 2.71
C SER A 83 -8.98 -4.20 2.42
N VAL A 84 -8.36 -3.66 3.47
CA VAL A 84 -7.16 -2.82 3.42
C VAL A 84 -6.09 -3.34 4.37
N ARG A 85 -4.83 -3.12 4.01
CA ARG A 85 -3.66 -3.30 4.85
C ARG A 85 -3.50 -2.11 5.77
N VAL A 86 -3.57 -2.41 7.06
CA VAL A 86 -3.13 -1.58 8.17
C VAL A 86 -1.82 -2.15 8.69
N ALA A 87 -1.02 -1.38 9.44
CA ALA A 87 0.32 -1.76 9.92
C ALA A 87 0.39 -3.19 10.53
N GLY A 88 0.68 -4.19 9.69
CA GLY A 88 0.79 -5.62 10.06
C GLY A 88 -0.50 -6.45 10.05
N TYR A 89 -1.65 -5.92 9.60
CA TYR A 89 -2.91 -6.69 9.54
C TYR A 89 -3.88 -6.21 8.46
N SER A 90 -4.84 -7.06 8.09
CA SER A 90 -5.96 -6.71 7.21
C SER A 90 -7.21 -6.36 8.01
N ALA A 91 -7.95 -5.36 7.54
CA ALA A 91 -9.24 -4.98 8.10
C ALA A 91 -10.22 -4.57 7.00
N TYR A 92 -11.51 -4.75 7.24
CA TYR A 92 -12.53 -4.16 6.38
C TYR A 92 -12.56 -2.66 6.59
N PHE A 93 -12.41 -1.89 5.50
CA PHE A 93 -12.28 -0.44 5.54
C PHE A 93 -13.45 0.22 6.28
N VAL A 94 -14.68 -0.24 6.03
CA VAL A 94 -15.89 0.29 6.66
C VAL A 94 -15.98 0.03 8.17
N ASN A 95 -15.20 -0.92 8.69
CA ASN A 95 -15.13 -1.23 10.12
C ASN A 95 -14.04 -0.43 10.85
N LEU A 96 -13.24 0.35 10.12
CA LEU A 96 -12.21 1.21 10.72
C LEU A 96 -12.81 2.50 11.27
N ALA A 97 -12.18 3.05 12.31
CA ALA A 97 -12.54 4.37 12.83
C ALA A 97 -12.32 5.46 11.74
N PRO A 98 -13.13 6.54 11.73
CA PRO A 98 -13.09 7.54 10.66
C PRO A 98 -11.72 8.21 10.46
N ASP A 99 -10.96 8.40 11.53
CA ASP A 99 -9.59 8.92 11.51
C ASP A 99 -8.62 7.96 10.83
N MET A 100 -8.74 6.66 11.08
CA MET A 100 -7.95 5.64 10.41
C MET A 100 -8.32 5.52 8.92
N GLN A 101 -9.62 5.61 8.59
CA GLN A 101 -10.07 5.66 7.20
C GLN A 101 -9.45 6.85 6.45
N GLU A 102 -9.43 8.04 7.08
CA GLU A 102 -8.82 9.23 6.52
C GLU A 102 -7.30 9.05 6.34
N HIS A 103 -6.62 8.48 7.34
CA HIS A 103 -5.19 8.21 7.26
C HIS A 103 -4.84 7.34 6.04
N ILE A 104 -5.60 6.27 5.80
CA ILE A 104 -5.40 5.40 4.64
C ILE A 104 -5.64 6.17 3.34
N ILE A 105 -6.76 6.91 3.24
CA ILE A 105 -7.07 7.67 2.02
C ILE A 105 -5.99 8.70 1.68
N GLN A 106 -5.45 9.41 2.68
CA GLN A 106 -4.40 10.40 2.44
C GLN A 106 -3.11 9.77 1.90
N LYS A 107 -2.78 8.53 2.30
CA LYS A 107 -1.64 7.79 1.74
C LYS A 107 -1.86 7.37 0.29
N THR A 108 -3.10 7.04 -0.08
CA THR A 108 -3.50 6.58 -1.42
C THR A 108 -3.40 7.68 -2.49
N LYS A 109 -3.37 8.97 -2.12
CA LYS A 109 -3.25 10.10 -3.07
C LYS A 109 -1.96 10.10 -3.89
N ASN A 110 -0.95 9.34 -3.48
CA ASN A 110 0.32 9.26 -4.20
C ASN A 110 0.15 8.40 -5.47
N ARG A 111 -0.21 9.04 -6.60
CA ARG A 111 -0.23 8.37 -7.90
C ARG A 111 1.20 8.07 -8.37
N MET A 112 1.40 6.87 -8.93
CA MET A 112 2.60 6.53 -9.73
C MET A 112 2.69 7.40 -10.97
#